data_AF-A0A5A7VA70-F1
#
_entry.id   AF-A0A5A7VA70-F1
#
_cell.length_a   1.000
_cell.length_b   1.000
_cell.length_c   1.000
_cell.angle_alpha   90.00
_cell.angle_beta   90.00
_cell.angle_gamma   90.00
#
_symmetry.space_group_name_H-M   'P 1'
#
loop_
_entity.id
_entity.type
_entity.pdbx_description
1 polymer ?
#
loop_
_entity_poly.entity_id
_entity_poly.type
_entity_poly.pdbx_seq_one_letter_code
_entity_poly.pdbx_strand_id
1 'polypeptide(L)'
;MKYGVWFSATAPAPGKRLRFKTTTDASETQVLEAMQKIASHIKNPTKFGKAAKLAIQLIQAGSVKPATSDRFFTILEAAMSMSSSTPCTDPSVRGDYHALFSAAQSTMECLNRKQKNQLTTWTIQTVLANDLLTDDSFVFSKTAGQIKEAISNLPVATKEDDSEEAEALKGHEESTDDEHQKKKDAAPAEGKNQEESDPFGLDAFLPGSLKKSERAKVKNDVVSKTRNDEEVETKSFLKAQRGALISCLEIAAHRYKIPWCQTVIDILVKHAFDNVTRFTLQQRDAIGKLWASVREQQNRRKQGKSVSGKLDVNGFEWLQQKYANEKISIRHSVGGSGDRKAQQWLG
;
A
#
# COMPACT_ATOMS: atom_id res chain seq x y z
N MET A 1 16.31 53.51 43.22
CA MET A 1 14.87 53.22 43.14
C MET A 1 14.69 51.73 42.95
N LYS A 2 14.00 51.09 43.89
CA LYS A 2 13.71 49.66 43.95
C LYS A 2 12.49 49.35 43.08
N TYR A 3 12.61 48.44 42.13
CA TYR A 3 11.47 47.68 41.62
C TYR A 3 11.89 46.23 41.50
N GLY A 4 11.50 45.45 42.51
CA GLY A 4 11.56 43.99 42.49
C GLY A 4 10.33 43.46 41.76
N VAL A 5 10.54 42.59 40.79
CA VAL A 5 9.48 41.79 40.17
C VAL A 5 9.60 40.38 40.74
N TRP A 6 8.61 40.02 41.54
CA TRP A 6 8.40 38.66 42.02
C TRP A 6 7.78 37.85 40.87
N PHE A 7 8.53 36.91 40.30
CA PHE A 7 7.93 35.83 39.52
C PHE A 7 7.66 34.65 40.45
N SER A 8 6.40 34.50 40.84
CA SER A 8 5.90 33.29 41.50
C SER A 8 5.81 32.18 40.45
N ALA A 9 6.73 31.21 40.54
CA ALA A 9 6.68 29.99 39.73
C ALA A 9 5.48 29.15 40.20
N THR A 10 4.36 29.25 39.49
CA THR A 10 3.20 28.38 39.74
C THR A 10 3.50 27.02 39.08
N ALA A 11 3.79 26.00 39.89
CA ALA A 11 3.92 24.63 39.41
C ALA A 11 2.56 24.17 38.82
N PRO A 12 2.54 23.52 37.65
CA PRO A 12 1.29 23.02 37.09
C PRO A 12 0.76 21.87 37.96
N ALA A 13 -0.52 21.95 38.32
CA ALA A 13 -1.22 20.92 39.09
C ALA A 13 -1.11 19.55 38.40
N PRO A 14 -0.97 18.45 39.15
CA PRO A 14 -0.88 17.12 38.56
C PRO A 14 -2.25 16.76 37.95
N GLY A 15 -2.32 16.81 36.62
CA GLY A 15 -3.48 16.31 35.89
C GLY A 15 -3.75 14.87 36.32
N LYS A 16 -5.00 14.59 36.70
CA LYS A 16 -5.47 13.24 37.06
C LYS A 16 -5.36 12.35 35.82
N ARG A 17 -4.19 11.78 35.59
CA ARG A 17 -3.96 10.76 34.58
C ARG A 17 -4.53 9.47 35.15
N LEU A 18 -5.63 9.00 34.57
CA LEU A 18 -6.19 7.67 34.85
C LEU A 18 -5.15 6.64 34.38
N ARG A 19 -4.22 6.29 35.25
CA ARG A 19 -3.28 5.18 35.02
C ARG A 19 -4.07 3.90 35.23
N PHE A 20 -4.59 3.34 34.14
CA PHE A 20 -4.95 1.93 34.15
C PHE A 20 -3.68 1.16 34.50
N LYS A 21 -3.71 0.44 35.63
CA LYS A 21 -2.70 -0.55 35.97
C LYS A 21 -2.88 -1.73 35.01
N THR A 22 -2.24 -1.67 33.85
CA THR A 22 -2.11 -2.84 32.97
C THR A 22 -0.69 -3.38 33.14
N THR A 23 -0.42 -3.97 34.30
CA THR A 23 0.77 -4.80 34.53
C THR A 23 0.28 -6.17 34.95
N THR A 24 -0.35 -6.87 34.02
CA THR A 24 -0.20 -8.32 33.95
C THR A 24 0.97 -8.54 33.00
N ASP A 25 2.13 -8.85 33.57
CA ASP A 25 3.29 -9.30 32.82
C ASP A 25 2.91 -10.65 32.20
N ALA A 26 2.35 -10.63 31.00
CA ALA A 26 1.95 -11.84 30.29
C ALA A 26 3.23 -12.62 29.98
N SER A 27 3.24 -13.92 30.28
CA SER A 27 4.42 -14.72 30.00
C SER A 27 4.70 -14.72 28.50
N GLU A 28 5.96 -14.82 28.10
CA GLU A 28 6.36 -14.86 26.69
C GLU A 28 5.63 -15.98 25.92
N THR A 29 5.38 -17.11 26.58
CA THR A 29 4.58 -18.22 26.05
C THR A 29 3.13 -17.82 25.75
N GLN A 30 2.49 -17.05 26.62
CA GLN A 30 1.12 -16.55 26.39
C GLN A 30 1.08 -15.56 25.24
N VAL A 31 2.10 -14.70 25.10
CA VAL A 31 2.22 -13.76 23.99
C VAL A 31 2.36 -14.51 22.65
N LEU A 32 3.21 -15.53 22.59
CA LEU A 32 3.41 -16.33 21.37
C LEU A 32 2.15 -17.13 20.98
N GLU A 33 1.43 -17.66 21.96
CA GLU A 33 0.15 -18.34 21.72
C GLU A 33 -0.92 -17.35 21.22
N ALA A 34 -0.98 -16.15 21.81
CA ALA A 34 -1.89 -15.10 21.37
C ALA A 34 -1.59 -14.67 19.93
N MET A 35 -0.31 -14.45 19.57
CA MET A 35 0.10 -14.11 18.20
C MET A 35 -0.35 -15.19 17.20
N GLN A 36 -0.23 -16.46 17.55
CA GLN A 36 -0.70 -17.56 16.69
C GLN A 36 -2.21 -17.56 16.47
N LYS A 37 -2.97 -17.33 17.54
CA LYS A 37 -4.44 -17.23 17.46
C LYS A 37 -4.87 -16.02 16.62
N ILE A 38 -4.16 -14.91 16.73
CA ILE A 38 -4.42 -13.72 15.90
C ILE A 38 -4.12 -14.03 14.44
N ALA A 39 -2.98 -14.65 14.12
CA ALA A 39 -2.59 -15.02 12.75
C ALA A 39 -3.60 -15.98 12.08
N SER A 40 -4.26 -16.86 12.83
CA SER A 40 -5.29 -17.74 12.27
C SER A 40 -6.62 -17.01 12.02
N HIS A 41 -6.98 -16.06 12.88
CA HIS A 41 -8.23 -15.31 12.75
C HIS A 41 -8.17 -14.14 11.77
N ILE A 42 -7.00 -13.56 11.55
CA ILE A 42 -6.84 -12.40 10.65
C ILE A 42 -7.08 -12.76 9.17
N LYS A 43 -7.04 -14.05 8.81
CA LYS A 43 -7.35 -14.51 7.44
C LYS A 43 -8.85 -14.50 7.11
N ASN A 44 -9.71 -14.25 8.10
CA ASN A 44 -11.16 -14.24 7.90
C ASN A 44 -11.67 -12.79 7.88
N PRO A 45 -12.32 -12.33 6.79
CA PRO A 45 -12.81 -10.94 6.67
C PRO A 45 -13.69 -10.49 7.84
N THR A 46 -14.58 -11.37 8.32
CA THR A 46 -15.50 -11.05 9.44
C THR A 46 -14.80 -10.90 10.79
N LYS A 47 -13.61 -11.50 10.95
CA LYS A 47 -12.81 -11.45 12.18
C LYS A 47 -11.63 -10.49 12.07
N PHE A 48 -11.31 -10.03 10.86
CA PHE A 48 -10.16 -9.20 10.55
C PHE A 48 -10.06 -7.99 11.47
N GLY A 49 -11.10 -7.16 11.57
CA GLY A 49 -11.04 -5.93 12.36
C GLY A 49 -10.78 -6.16 13.84
N LYS A 50 -11.30 -7.25 14.43
CA LYS A 50 -11.01 -7.61 15.83
C LYS A 50 -9.57 -8.13 15.97
N ALA A 51 -9.12 -8.99 15.06
CA ALA A 51 -7.76 -9.54 15.06
C ALA A 51 -6.70 -8.44 14.85
N ALA A 52 -6.93 -7.51 13.93
CA ALA A 52 -6.07 -6.35 13.68
C ALA A 52 -5.93 -5.47 14.92
N LYS A 53 -7.04 -5.18 15.62
CA LYS A 53 -7.01 -4.43 16.89
C LYS A 53 -6.17 -5.12 17.97
N LEU A 54 -6.29 -6.44 18.10
CA LEU A 54 -5.46 -7.21 19.04
C LEU A 54 -3.98 -7.19 18.64
N ALA A 55 -3.66 -7.27 17.35
CA ALA A 55 -2.28 -7.14 16.87
C ALA A 55 -1.69 -5.75 17.18
N ILE A 56 -2.47 -4.68 17.00
CA ILE A 56 -2.07 -3.32 17.37
C ILE A 56 -1.82 -3.21 18.88
N GLN A 57 -2.64 -3.85 19.72
CA GLN A 57 -2.43 -3.86 21.17
C GLN A 57 -1.13 -4.57 21.55
N LEU A 58 -0.73 -5.64 20.85
CA LEU A 58 0.58 -6.28 21.06
C LEU A 58 1.74 -5.32 20.76
N ILE A 59 1.63 -4.49 19.72
CA ILE A 59 2.62 -3.45 19.40
C ILE A 59 2.65 -2.41 20.52
N GLN A 60 1.50 -1.87 20.92
CA GLN A 60 1.39 -0.83 21.95
C GLN A 60 1.86 -1.29 23.33
N ALA A 61 1.72 -2.58 23.63
CA ALA A 61 2.21 -3.20 24.86
C ALA A 61 3.73 -3.46 24.87
N GLY A 62 4.43 -3.23 23.74
CA GLY A 62 5.86 -3.54 23.62
C GLY A 62 6.16 -5.05 23.55
N SER A 63 5.17 -5.85 23.16
CA SER A 63 5.30 -7.31 23.06
C SER A 63 6.03 -7.77 21.79
N VAL A 64 6.24 -6.86 20.84
CA VAL A 64 7.03 -7.09 19.62
C VAL A 64 8.49 -6.71 19.91
N LYS A 65 9.32 -7.74 20.10
CA LYS A 65 10.75 -7.66 20.43
C LYS A 65 11.53 -8.46 19.38
N PRO A 66 12.86 -8.35 19.29
CA PRO A 66 13.64 -9.18 18.36
C PRO A 66 13.31 -10.68 18.46
N ALA A 67 13.10 -11.21 19.68
CA ALA A 67 12.75 -12.62 19.91
C ALA A 67 11.34 -13.03 19.44
N THR A 68 10.38 -12.09 19.41
CA THR A 68 8.97 -12.36 19.04
C THR A 68 8.60 -11.77 17.67
N SER A 69 9.52 -11.04 17.04
CA SER A 69 9.33 -10.28 15.80
C SER A 69 8.87 -11.15 14.64
N ASP A 70 9.49 -12.31 14.43
CA ASP A 70 9.12 -13.25 13.38
C ASP A 70 7.68 -13.73 13.54
N ARG A 71 7.26 -14.03 14.78
CA ARG A 71 5.90 -14.48 15.07
C ARG A 71 4.87 -13.37 14.94
N PHE A 72 5.25 -12.12 15.21
CA PHE A 72 4.41 -10.97 14.89
C PHE A 72 4.31 -10.78 13.37
N PHE A 73 5.42 -10.96 12.64
CA PHE A 73 5.45 -10.80 11.20
C PHE A 73 4.55 -11.81 10.48
N THR A 74 4.42 -13.04 10.98
CA THR A 74 3.45 -14.00 10.42
C THR A 74 1.99 -13.54 10.51
N ILE A 75 1.65 -12.66 11.45
CA ILE A 75 0.33 -12.02 11.52
C ILE A 75 0.15 -11.08 10.32
N LEU A 76 1.18 -10.30 9.99
CA LEU A 76 1.15 -9.38 8.84
C LEU A 76 1.09 -10.14 7.52
N GLU A 77 1.86 -11.22 7.38
CA GLU A 77 1.78 -12.12 6.22
C GLU A 77 0.37 -12.72 6.08
N ALA A 78 -0.20 -13.20 7.18
CA ALA A 78 -1.55 -13.73 7.19
C ALA A 78 -2.58 -12.65 6.79
N ALA A 79 -2.42 -11.41 7.26
CA ALA A 79 -3.26 -10.29 6.85
C ALA A 79 -3.16 -10.02 5.34
N MET A 80 -1.96 -9.98 4.78
CA MET A 80 -1.77 -9.73 3.34
C MET A 80 -2.20 -10.90 2.46
N SER A 81 -2.11 -12.13 2.96
CA SER A 81 -2.62 -13.30 2.24
C SER A 81 -4.15 -13.25 2.01
N MET A 82 -4.89 -12.57 2.88
CA MET A 82 -6.34 -12.34 2.72
C MET A 82 -6.64 -11.34 1.59
N SER A 83 -5.69 -10.49 1.21
CA SER A 83 -5.91 -9.44 0.22
C SER A 83 -6.20 -9.95 -1.19
N SER A 84 -5.92 -11.23 -1.47
CA SER A 84 -6.32 -11.91 -2.71
C SER A 84 -7.84 -12.11 -2.81
N SER A 85 -8.51 -12.32 -1.68
CA SER A 85 -9.97 -12.53 -1.62
C SER A 85 -10.72 -11.24 -1.30
N THR A 86 -10.15 -10.39 -0.45
CA THR A 86 -10.74 -9.10 -0.07
C THR A 86 -9.66 -8.03 -0.17
N PRO A 87 -9.66 -7.19 -1.23
CA PRO A 87 -8.64 -6.16 -1.41
C PRO A 87 -8.49 -5.29 -0.16
N CYS A 88 -7.25 -4.92 0.20
CA CYS A 88 -6.98 -4.07 1.36
C CYS A 88 -7.59 -2.67 1.27
N THR A 89 -8.07 -2.27 0.08
CA THR A 89 -8.79 -1.02 -0.18
C THR A 89 -10.31 -1.14 -0.07
N ASP A 90 -10.83 -2.34 0.21
CA ASP A 90 -12.26 -2.57 0.37
C ASP A 90 -12.81 -1.75 1.56
N PRO A 91 -13.94 -1.02 1.40
CA PRO A 91 -14.51 -0.17 2.46
C PRO A 91 -14.74 -0.87 3.80
N SER A 92 -15.01 -2.17 3.81
CA SER A 92 -15.32 -2.95 5.02
C SER A 92 -14.09 -3.22 5.90
N VAL A 93 -12.89 -3.28 5.32
CA VAL A 93 -11.65 -3.67 6.01
C VAL A 93 -10.53 -2.63 5.91
N ARG A 94 -10.62 -1.66 4.98
CA ARG A 94 -9.56 -0.69 4.70
C ARG A 94 -9.10 0.10 5.92
N GLY A 95 -10.01 0.47 6.82
CA GLY A 95 -9.67 1.20 8.03
C GLY A 95 -8.82 0.37 9.00
N ASP A 96 -9.14 -0.91 9.12
CA ASP A 96 -8.40 -1.84 9.98
C ASP A 96 -7.04 -2.21 9.37
N TYR A 97 -6.95 -2.36 8.03
CA TYR A 97 -5.67 -2.52 7.32
C TYR A 97 -4.78 -1.30 7.52
N HIS A 98 -5.31 -0.10 7.25
CA HIS A 98 -4.59 1.15 7.43
C HIS A 98 -4.06 1.27 8.86
N ALA A 99 -4.89 1.04 9.88
CA ALA A 99 -4.49 1.13 11.28
C ALA A 99 -3.40 0.11 11.67
N LEU A 100 -3.54 -1.15 11.23
CA LEU A 100 -2.59 -2.21 11.53
C LEU A 100 -1.21 -1.92 10.94
N PHE A 101 -1.15 -1.60 9.65
CA PHE A 101 0.11 -1.36 8.95
C PHE A 101 0.74 0.00 9.29
N SER A 102 -0.06 0.99 9.69
CA SER A 102 0.46 2.22 10.30
C SER A 102 1.15 1.92 11.63
N ALA A 103 0.53 1.12 12.50
CA ALA A 103 1.14 0.74 13.78
C ALA A 103 2.38 -0.14 13.59
N ALA A 104 2.36 -1.07 12.64
CA ALA A 104 3.45 -2.00 12.37
C ALA A 104 4.76 -1.31 11.96
N GLN A 105 4.71 -0.12 11.38
CA GLN A 105 5.93 0.66 11.05
C GLN A 105 6.80 0.93 12.28
N SER A 106 6.21 1.08 13.48
CA SER A 106 6.97 1.27 14.72
C SER A 106 7.78 0.03 15.15
N THR A 107 7.53 -1.12 14.53
CA THR A 107 8.24 -2.39 14.81
C THR A 107 9.43 -2.62 13.89
N MET A 108 9.70 -1.73 12.92
CA MET A 108 10.73 -1.92 11.90
C MET A 108 12.11 -2.22 12.50
N GLU A 109 12.48 -1.62 13.62
CA GLU A 109 13.78 -1.85 14.27
C GLU A 109 14.00 -3.32 14.68
N CYS A 110 12.91 -4.04 14.99
CA CYS A 110 12.96 -5.45 15.38
C CYS A 110 12.97 -6.42 14.20
N LEU A 111 12.73 -5.93 12.96
CA LEU A 111 12.58 -6.76 11.77
C LEU A 111 13.90 -6.95 11.02
N ASN A 112 14.05 -8.10 10.37
CA ASN A 112 15.15 -8.34 9.44
C ASN A 112 14.97 -7.55 8.12
N ARG A 113 15.99 -7.54 7.26
CA ARG A 113 15.98 -6.77 6.00
C ARG A 113 14.81 -7.16 5.08
N LYS A 114 14.54 -8.45 4.94
CA LYS A 114 13.45 -8.99 4.12
C LYS A 114 12.08 -8.55 4.61
N GLN A 115 11.86 -8.68 5.91
CA GLN A 115 10.63 -8.27 6.56
C GLN A 115 10.42 -6.75 6.45
N LYS A 116 11.47 -5.94 6.58
CA LYS A 116 11.42 -4.49 6.36
C LYS A 116 11.00 -4.14 4.93
N ASN A 117 11.58 -4.82 3.95
CA ASN A 117 11.24 -4.65 2.54
C ASN A 117 9.77 -4.99 2.28
N GLN A 118 9.30 -6.15 2.75
CA GLN A 118 7.90 -6.56 2.63
C GLN A 118 6.95 -5.58 3.33
N LEU A 119 7.25 -5.18 4.57
CA LEU A 119 6.45 -4.21 5.30
C LEU A 119 6.37 -2.87 4.57
N THR A 120 7.48 -2.40 3.99
CA THR A 120 7.51 -1.17 3.18
C THR A 120 6.54 -1.26 2.01
N THR A 121 6.55 -2.36 1.25
CA THR A 121 5.61 -2.58 0.15
C THR A 121 4.17 -2.65 0.62
N TRP A 122 3.91 -3.39 1.71
CA TRP A 122 2.56 -3.52 2.26
C TRP A 122 2.04 -2.20 2.81
N THR A 123 2.89 -1.34 3.36
CA THR A 123 2.51 0.02 3.77
C THR A 123 2.07 0.85 2.57
N ILE A 124 2.72 0.74 1.41
CA ILE A 124 2.24 1.40 0.19
C ILE A 124 0.83 0.90 -0.17
N GLN A 125 0.63 -0.42 -0.16
CA GLN A 125 -0.64 -1.05 -0.53
C GLN A 125 -1.78 -0.79 0.45
N THR A 126 -1.50 -0.66 1.76
CA THR A 126 -2.53 -0.64 2.81
C THR A 126 -2.70 0.72 3.46
N VAL A 127 -1.66 1.55 3.49
CA VAL A 127 -1.70 2.89 4.08
C VAL A 127 -1.85 3.92 2.96
N LEU A 128 -0.87 4.02 2.06
CA LEU A 128 -0.88 5.06 1.03
C LEU A 128 -2.05 4.89 0.06
N ALA A 129 -2.34 3.67 -0.38
CA ALA A 129 -3.49 3.39 -1.23
C ALA A 129 -4.83 3.79 -0.57
N ASN A 130 -4.97 3.56 0.74
CA ASN A 130 -6.18 3.90 1.48
C ASN A 130 -6.28 5.38 1.81
N ASP A 131 -5.15 6.06 2.04
CA ASP A 131 -5.11 7.51 2.19
C ASP A 131 -5.53 8.24 0.89
N LEU A 132 -5.29 7.66 -0.28
CA LEU A 132 -5.83 8.18 -1.55
C LEU A 132 -7.37 8.04 -1.66
N LEU A 133 -7.98 7.22 -0.81
CA LEU A 133 -9.43 7.04 -0.74
C LEU A 133 -10.12 7.92 0.33
N THR A 134 -9.36 8.80 1.00
CA THR A 134 -9.85 9.75 1.99
C THR A 134 -10.72 10.86 1.39
N ASP A 135 -11.49 11.53 2.23
CA ASP A 135 -12.19 12.79 1.91
C ASP A 135 -11.46 14.02 2.45
N ASP A 136 -10.30 13.83 3.10
CA ASP A 136 -9.42 14.90 3.56
C ASP A 136 -8.37 15.28 2.51
N SER A 137 -8.52 16.48 1.94
CA SER A 137 -7.60 17.02 0.93
C SER A 137 -6.14 17.12 1.39
N PHE A 138 -5.90 17.35 2.70
CA PHE A 138 -4.56 17.46 3.24
C PHE A 138 -3.88 16.09 3.29
N VAL A 139 -4.59 15.07 3.80
CA VAL A 139 -4.11 13.68 3.81
C VAL A 139 -3.82 13.22 2.38
N PHE A 140 -4.76 13.42 1.44
CA PHE A 140 -4.56 13.05 0.04
C PHE A 140 -3.31 13.71 -0.57
N SER A 141 -3.12 15.01 -0.34
CA SER A 141 -1.98 15.77 -0.87
C SER A 141 -0.64 15.32 -0.27
N LYS A 142 -0.63 15.05 1.05
CA LYS A 142 0.55 14.52 1.75
C LYS A 142 0.93 13.16 1.20
N THR A 143 -0.04 12.26 1.05
CA THR A 143 0.15 10.91 0.52
C THR A 143 0.64 10.94 -0.93
N ALA A 144 0.09 11.82 -1.77
CA ALA A 144 0.61 12.03 -3.11
C ALA A 144 2.08 12.49 -3.09
N GLY A 145 2.48 13.35 -2.14
CA GLY A 145 3.87 13.73 -1.90
C GLY A 145 4.76 12.53 -1.56
N GLN A 146 4.33 11.66 -0.67
CA GLN A 146 5.07 10.44 -0.29
C GLN A 146 5.21 9.47 -1.46
N ILE A 147 4.18 9.30 -2.28
CA ILE A 147 4.24 8.47 -3.49
C ILE A 147 5.25 9.06 -4.49
N LYS A 148 5.26 10.39 -4.69
CA LYS A 148 6.26 11.05 -5.55
C LYS A 148 7.69 10.82 -5.09
N GLU A 149 7.91 10.87 -3.78
CA GLU A 149 9.22 10.60 -3.18
C GLU A 149 9.61 9.13 -3.41
N ALA A 150 8.70 8.18 -3.14
CA ALA A 150 8.93 6.76 -3.39
C ALA A 150 9.27 6.48 -4.86
N ILE A 151 8.57 7.09 -5.82
CA ILE A 151 8.88 6.98 -7.26
C ILE A 151 10.28 7.53 -7.56
N SER A 152 10.64 8.68 -7.00
CA SER A 152 11.96 9.30 -7.22
C SER A 152 13.10 8.43 -6.69
N ASN A 153 12.84 7.67 -5.63
CA ASN A 153 13.81 6.81 -4.97
C ASN A 153 13.96 5.42 -5.63
N LEU A 154 13.08 5.05 -6.58
CA LEU A 154 13.20 3.78 -7.31
C LEU A 154 14.46 3.78 -8.20
N PRO A 155 15.24 2.68 -8.27
CA PRO A 155 16.28 2.55 -9.28
C PRO A 155 15.68 2.47 -10.70
N VAL A 156 16.46 2.90 -11.70
CA VAL A 156 16.10 2.76 -13.12
C VAL A 156 15.88 1.28 -13.42
N ALA A 157 14.79 0.96 -14.13
CA ALA A 157 14.51 -0.42 -14.52
C ALA A 157 15.44 -0.87 -15.65
N THR A 158 15.93 -2.10 -15.52
CA THR A 158 16.90 -2.71 -16.43
C THR A 158 16.21 -3.56 -17.51
N LYS A 159 16.96 -4.03 -18.51
CA LYS A 159 16.37 -4.91 -19.55
C LYS A 159 16.01 -6.28 -18.98
N GLU A 160 16.77 -6.72 -17.98
CA GLU A 160 16.54 -7.94 -17.23
C GLU A 160 15.19 -7.87 -16.49
N ASP A 161 14.89 -6.74 -15.84
CA ASP A 161 13.60 -6.50 -15.20
C ASP A 161 12.44 -6.58 -16.23
N ASP A 162 12.65 -6.04 -17.44
CA ASP A 162 11.65 -6.06 -18.52
C ASP A 162 11.40 -7.49 -19.04
N SER A 163 12.44 -8.34 -19.14
CA SER A 163 12.28 -9.75 -19.50
C SER A 163 11.60 -10.58 -18.42
N GLU A 164 11.96 -10.39 -17.15
CA GLU A 164 11.37 -11.11 -16.01
C GLU A 164 9.87 -10.78 -15.83
N GLU A 165 9.44 -9.55 -16.16
CA GLU A 165 8.03 -9.17 -16.17
C GLU A 165 7.26 -9.85 -17.32
N ALA A 166 7.85 -9.89 -18.52
CA ALA A 166 7.23 -10.52 -19.69
C ALA A 166 7.05 -12.04 -19.52
N GLU A 167 8.02 -12.72 -18.90
CA GLU A 167 7.93 -14.16 -18.60
C GLU A 167 6.86 -14.46 -17.54
N ALA A 168 6.77 -13.64 -16.49
CA ALA A 168 5.77 -13.83 -15.43
C ALA A 168 4.32 -13.74 -15.95
N LEU A 169 4.07 -12.92 -16.97
CA LEU A 169 2.75 -12.82 -17.59
C LEU A 169 2.42 -13.99 -18.50
N LYS A 170 3.38 -14.46 -19.30
CA LYS A 170 3.18 -15.66 -20.12
C LYS A 170 2.81 -16.87 -19.24
N GLY A 171 3.49 -17.03 -18.10
CA GLY A 171 3.16 -18.07 -17.13
C GLY A 171 1.75 -17.93 -16.52
N HIS A 172 1.24 -16.70 -16.37
CA HIS A 172 -0.13 -16.47 -15.91
C HIS A 172 -1.16 -16.78 -16.99
N GLU A 173 -0.90 -16.40 -18.25
CA GLU A 173 -1.77 -16.68 -19.41
C GLU A 173 -1.87 -18.20 -19.68
N GLU A 174 -0.75 -18.93 -19.61
CA GLU A 174 -0.74 -20.40 -19.74
C GLU A 174 -1.48 -21.10 -18.57
N SER A 175 -1.39 -20.56 -17.35
CA SER A 175 -2.08 -21.14 -16.18
C SER A 175 -3.60 -20.95 -16.19
N THR A 176 -4.12 -19.99 -16.96
CA THR A 176 -5.57 -19.76 -17.11
C THR A 176 -6.24 -20.63 -18.16
N ASP A 177 -5.48 -21.23 -19.09
CA ASP A 177 -6.01 -22.12 -20.12
C ASP A 177 -6.08 -23.61 -19.68
N ASP A 178 -5.35 -24.00 -18.63
CA ASP A 178 -5.23 -25.40 -18.19
C ASP A 178 -6.33 -25.89 -17.22
N GLU A 179 -7.24 -25.02 -16.76
CA GLU A 179 -8.35 -25.43 -15.86
C GLU A 179 -9.52 -26.15 -16.58
N HIS A 180 -9.46 -26.39 -17.89
CA HIS A 180 -10.55 -27.08 -18.62
C HIS A 180 -10.26 -28.47 -19.18
N GLN A 181 -9.06 -29.05 -19.00
CA GLN A 181 -8.82 -30.42 -19.43
C GLN A 181 -7.88 -31.18 -18.50
N LYS A 182 -8.42 -31.84 -17.46
CA LYS A 182 -7.94 -33.16 -17.01
C LYS A 182 -8.89 -33.82 -16.01
N LYS A 183 -9.73 -34.71 -16.55
CA LYS A 183 -10.25 -35.89 -15.83
C LYS A 183 -10.11 -37.08 -16.76
N LYS A 184 -9.66 -38.22 -16.18
CA LYS A 184 -9.45 -39.56 -16.74
C LYS A 184 -8.07 -39.78 -17.36
N ASP A 185 -7.31 -40.85 -17.11
CA ASP A 185 -7.44 -42.03 -16.23
C ASP A 185 -6.02 -42.58 -15.94
N ALA A 186 -5.93 -43.51 -14.99
CA ALA A 186 -4.71 -43.98 -14.36
C ALA A 186 -4.00 -45.19 -15.04
N ALA A 187 -2.67 -45.23 -14.85
CA ALA A 187 -1.78 -46.37 -14.55
C ALA A 187 -1.28 -47.31 -15.70
N PRO A 188 -0.31 -48.24 -15.43
CA PRO A 188 1.13 -47.97 -15.33
C PRO A 188 2.00 -48.97 -16.15
N ALA A 189 3.29 -48.69 -16.41
CA ALA A 189 4.27 -49.73 -16.77
C ALA A 189 5.73 -49.31 -16.54
N GLU A 190 6.51 -50.28 -16.04
CA GLU A 190 7.92 -50.26 -15.62
C GLU A 190 8.93 -50.25 -16.78
N GLY A 191 10.20 -49.90 -16.48
CA GLY A 191 11.33 -50.17 -17.38
C GLY A 191 12.67 -49.48 -17.06
N LYS A 192 13.36 -49.98 -16.04
CA LYS A 192 14.82 -49.96 -15.73
C LYS A 192 15.81 -49.15 -16.61
N ASN A 193 16.71 -48.40 -15.95
CA ASN A 193 18.15 -48.67 -16.00
C ASN A 193 18.87 -48.11 -14.76
N GLN A 194 19.68 -48.97 -14.15
CA GLN A 194 20.41 -48.81 -12.90
C GLN A 194 21.76 -48.13 -13.16
N GLU A 195 22.04 -47.04 -12.44
CA GLU A 195 23.41 -46.69 -12.06
C GLU A 195 23.49 -46.79 -10.54
N GLU A 196 24.28 -47.76 -10.07
CA GLU A 196 24.49 -48.08 -8.66
C GLU A 196 25.07 -46.87 -7.92
N SER A 197 24.23 -46.19 -7.15
CA SER A 197 24.69 -45.36 -6.04
C SER A 197 24.66 -46.21 -4.77
N ASP A 198 25.81 -46.31 -4.10
CA ASP A 198 26.04 -47.11 -2.88
C ASP A 198 24.88 -46.94 -1.87
N PRO A 199 24.04 -47.98 -1.67
CA PRO A 199 22.86 -47.90 -0.82
C PRO A 199 23.16 -47.82 0.68
N PHE A 200 24.43 -47.93 1.10
CA PHE A 200 24.81 -47.88 2.51
C PHE A 200 25.74 -46.72 2.88
N GLY A 201 26.15 -45.88 1.93
CA GLY A 201 26.95 -44.67 2.19
C GLY A 201 28.27 -44.96 2.93
N LEU A 202 28.87 -46.11 2.66
CA LEU A 202 30.07 -46.59 3.35
C LEU A 202 31.35 -45.96 2.80
N ASP A 203 31.30 -45.35 1.62
CA ASP A 203 32.41 -44.59 1.04
C ASP A 203 32.83 -43.38 1.90
N ALA A 204 31.96 -42.92 2.81
CA ALA A 204 32.29 -41.88 3.78
C ALA A 204 33.25 -42.34 4.90
N PHE A 205 33.49 -43.65 5.05
CA PHE A 205 34.30 -44.22 6.13
C PHE A 205 35.71 -44.65 5.70
N LEU A 206 36.09 -44.42 4.44
CA LEU A 206 37.48 -44.63 3.99
C LEU A 206 38.35 -43.43 4.38
N PRO A 207 39.33 -43.57 5.29
CA PRO A 207 40.17 -42.45 5.72
C PRO A 207 41.24 -42.21 4.65
N GLY A 208 40.89 -41.43 3.62
CA GLY A 208 41.77 -41.30 2.46
C GLY A 208 41.56 -40.15 1.48
N SER A 209 40.86 -39.06 1.80
CA SER A 209 40.84 -37.90 0.89
C SER A 209 40.49 -36.53 1.51
N LEU A 210 40.87 -36.25 2.77
CA LEU A 210 40.80 -34.87 3.27
C LEU A 210 41.96 -34.03 2.70
N LYS A 211 41.81 -33.56 1.45
CA LYS A 211 42.60 -32.44 0.94
C LYS A 211 41.99 -31.13 1.41
N LYS A 212 42.84 -30.36 2.08
CA LYS A 212 42.74 -29.02 2.69
C LYS A 212 42.11 -27.89 1.83
N SER A 213 41.50 -28.19 0.67
CA SER A 213 40.87 -27.25 -0.26
C SER A 213 39.35 -27.14 -0.12
N GLU A 214 38.69 -28.05 0.60
CA GLU A 214 37.22 -28.12 0.65
C GLU A 214 36.59 -27.04 1.55
N ARG A 215 37.21 -26.71 2.69
CA ARG A 215 36.74 -25.62 3.58
C ARG A 215 36.77 -24.23 2.93
N ALA A 216 37.69 -23.99 1.99
CA ALA A 216 37.75 -22.71 1.25
C ALA A 216 36.72 -22.64 0.12
N LYS A 217 36.45 -23.79 -0.53
CA LYS A 217 35.43 -23.90 -1.59
C LYS A 217 34.02 -23.79 -1.03
N VAL A 218 33.73 -24.45 0.10
CA VAL A 218 32.44 -24.33 0.81
C VAL A 218 32.20 -22.90 1.31
N LYS A 219 33.24 -22.18 1.77
CA LYS A 219 33.09 -20.80 2.23
C LYS A 219 32.86 -19.82 1.06
N ASN A 220 33.47 -20.06 -0.10
CA ASN A 220 33.20 -19.29 -1.31
C ASN A 220 31.82 -19.60 -1.92
N ASP A 221 31.37 -20.86 -1.89
CA ASP A 221 30.02 -21.26 -2.35
C ASP A 221 28.91 -20.75 -1.44
N VAL A 222 29.12 -20.72 -0.12
CA VAL A 222 28.14 -20.12 0.82
C VAL A 222 28.07 -18.60 0.61
N VAL A 223 29.20 -17.92 0.43
CA VAL A 223 29.23 -16.47 0.20
C VAL A 223 28.64 -16.09 -1.17
N SER A 224 28.88 -16.87 -2.22
CA SER A 224 28.28 -16.64 -3.55
C SER A 224 26.78 -16.93 -3.54
N LYS A 225 26.33 -17.96 -2.83
CA LYS A 225 24.91 -18.29 -2.65
C LYS A 225 24.16 -17.19 -1.87
N THR A 226 24.71 -16.71 -0.75
CA THR A 226 24.08 -15.63 0.03
C THR A 226 23.99 -14.33 -0.76
N ARG A 227 24.99 -13.99 -1.57
CA ARG A 227 24.93 -12.79 -2.44
C ARG A 227 23.84 -12.92 -3.51
N ASN A 228 23.72 -14.09 -4.13
CA ASN A 228 22.70 -14.34 -5.13
C ASN A 228 21.29 -14.28 -4.50
N ASP A 229 21.11 -14.85 -3.31
CA ASP A 229 19.84 -14.79 -2.57
C ASP A 229 19.45 -13.34 -2.22
N GLU A 230 20.42 -12.51 -1.80
CA GLU A 230 20.17 -11.08 -1.55
C GLU A 230 19.79 -10.31 -2.83
N GLU A 231 20.47 -10.56 -3.95
CA GLU A 231 20.14 -9.94 -5.23
C GLU A 231 18.73 -10.31 -5.69
N VAL A 232 18.38 -11.60 -5.65
CA VAL A 232 17.03 -12.08 -5.98
C VAL A 232 15.97 -11.45 -5.07
N GLU A 233 16.25 -11.34 -3.77
CA GLU A 233 15.33 -10.71 -2.83
C GLU A 233 15.13 -9.22 -3.16
N THR A 234 16.21 -8.47 -3.43
CA THR A 234 16.11 -7.06 -3.79
C THR A 234 15.33 -6.84 -5.08
N LYS A 235 15.54 -7.68 -6.11
CA LYS A 235 14.74 -7.66 -7.34
C LYS A 235 13.25 -7.91 -7.07
N SER A 236 12.94 -8.93 -6.28
CA SER A 236 11.55 -9.26 -5.92
C SER A 236 10.86 -8.13 -5.15
N PHE A 237 11.59 -7.46 -4.25
CA PHE A 237 11.13 -6.29 -3.53
C PHE A 237 10.85 -5.12 -4.47
N LEU A 238 11.77 -4.81 -5.38
CA LEU A 238 11.60 -3.72 -6.35
C LEU A 238 10.39 -3.98 -7.27
N LYS A 239 10.20 -5.22 -7.73
CA LYS A 239 9.02 -5.62 -8.51
C LYS A 239 7.73 -5.36 -7.73
N ALA A 240 7.66 -5.81 -6.48
CA ALA A 240 6.49 -5.62 -5.63
C ALA A 240 6.24 -4.13 -5.30
N GLN A 241 7.30 -3.37 -5.05
CA GLN A 241 7.24 -1.94 -4.76
C GLN A 241 6.73 -1.14 -5.98
N ARG A 242 7.26 -1.41 -7.18
CA ARG A 242 6.81 -0.80 -8.43
C ARG A 242 5.32 -1.10 -8.67
N GLY A 243 4.91 -2.36 -8.53
CA GLY A 243 3.51 -2.75 -8.66
C GLY A 243 2.58 -2.02 -7.67
N ALA A 244 2.98 -1.92 -6.40
CA ALA A 244 2.20 -1.19 -5.40
C ALA A 244 2.04 0.31 -5.74
N LEU A 245 3.09 0.95 -6.27
CA LEU A 245 3.04 2.34 -6.70
C LEU A 245 2.12 2.54 -7.92
N ILE A 246 2.12 1.61 -8.88
CA ILE A 246 1.17 1.62 -10.01
C ILE A 246 -0.27 1.56 -9.49
N SER A 247 -0.57 0.64 -8.58
CA SER A 247 -1.91 0.56 -7.97
C SER A 247 -2.32 1.87 -7.27
N CYS A 248 -1.40 2.54 -6.57
CA CYS A 248 -1.68 3.86 -5.99
C CYS A 248 -1.99 4.92 -7.06
N LEU A 249 -1.25 4.95 -8.18
CA LEU A 249 -1.50 5.88 -9.29
C LEU A 249 -2.88 5.64 -9.91
N GLU A 250 -3.26 4.38 -10.11
CA GLU A 250 -4.59 4.01 -10.60
C GLU A 250 -5.68 4.47 -9.63
N ILE A 251 -5.55 4.19 -8.33
CA ILE A 251 -6.52 4.63 -7.30
C ILE A 251 -6.66 6.16 -7.34
N ALA A 252 -5.55 6.90 -7.40
CA ALA A 252 -5.59 8.36 -7.49
C ALA A 252 -6.33 8.83 -8.75
N ALA A 253 -6.05 8.23 -9.92
CA ALA A 253 -6.72 8.59 -11.16
C ALA A 253 -8.23 8.33 -11.14
N HIS A 254 -8.70 7.26 -10.50
CA HIS A 254 -10.14 7.00 -10.32
C HIS A 254 -10.85 8.09 -9.50
N ARG A 255 -10.11 8.86 -8.70
CA ARG A 255 -10.62 9.98 -7.90
C ARG A 255 -10.69 11.29 -8.69
N TYR A 256 -10.24 11.36 -9.95
CA TYR A 256 -10.19 12.61 -10.74
C TYR A 256 -11.56 13.32 -10.89
N LYS A 257 -12.66 12.57 -10.74
CA LYS A 257 -14.02 13.12 -10.68
C LYS A 257 -14.27 14.10 -9.53
N ILE A 258 -13.42 14.09 -8.50
CA ILE A 258 -13.55 14.95 -7.32
C ILE A 258 -12.73 16.24 -7.52
N PRO A 259 -13.38 17.43 -7.55
CA PRO A 259 -12.69 18.66 -7.95
C PRO A 259 -11.44 19.00 -7.14
N TRP A 260 -11.48 18.82 -5.82
CA TRP A 260 -10.39 19.24 -4.94
C TRP A 260 -9.09 18.42 -5.11
N CYS A 261 -9.15 17.19 -5.64
CA CYS A 261 -7.95 16.37 -5.84
C CYS A 261 -7.35 16.47 -7.24
N GLN A 262 -8.05 17.07 -8.22
CA GLN A 262 -7.64 17.06 -9.63
C GLN A 262 -6.24 17.61 -9.87
N THR A 263 -5.91 18.76 -9.29
CA THR A 263 -4.57 19.37 -9.44
C THR A 263 -3.48 18.49 -8.84
N VAL A 264 -3.75 17.85 -7.71
CA VAL A 264 -2.79 16.93 -7.08
C VAL A 264 -2.57 15.69 -7.94
N ILE A 265 -3.64 15.14 -8.52
CA ILE A 265 -3.55 13.99 -9.43
C ILE A 265 -2.79 14.36 -10.70
N ASP A 266 -3.05 15.54 -11.29
CA ASP A 266 -2.28 16.03 -12.45
C ASP A 266 -0.78 16.03 -12.17
N ILE A 267 -0.38 16.58 -11.02
CA ILE A 267 1.02 16.69 -10.61
C ILE A 267 1.61 15.30 -10.33
N LEU A 268 0.87 14.42 -9.66
CA LEU A 268 1.31 13.08 -9.29
C LEU A 268 1.54 12.21 -10.54
N VAL A 269 0.56 12.12 -11.42
CA VAL A 269 0.64 11.28 -12.63
C VAL A 269 1.65 11.84 -13.62
N LYS A 270 1.75 13.17 -13.75
CA LYS A 270 2.83 13.78 -14.52
C LYS A 270 4.20 13.41 -13.96
N HIS A 271 4.40 13.48 -12.65
CA HIS A 271 5.68 13.11 -12.03
C HIS A 271 6.05 11.64 -12.27
N ALA A 272 5.06 10.74 -12.22
CA ALA A 272 5.27 9.34 -12.57
C ALA A 272 5.68 9.17 -14.05
N PHE A 273 5.03 9.89 -14.96
CA PHE A 273 5.37 9.88 -16.38
C PHE A 273 6.76 10.47 -16.67
N ASP A 274 7.13 11.57 -16.02
CA ASP A 274 8.45 12.17 -16.16
C ASP A 274 9.57 11.25 -15.63
N ASN A 275 9.23 10.29 -14.74
CA ASN A 275 10.13 9.28 -14.17
C ASN A 275 9.87 7.85 -14.70
N VAL A 276 9.23 7.72 -15.86
CA VAL A 276 8.76 6.44 -16.41
C VAL A 276 9.88 5.41 -16.59
N THR A 277 11.12 5.84 -16.80
CA THR A 277 12.30 4.95 -16.93
C THR A 277 12.58 4.10 -15.68
N ARG A 278 12.05 4.49 -14.51
CA ARG A 278 12.17 3.74 -13.25
C ARG A 278 11.22 2.54 -13.14
N PHE A 279 10.27 2.43 -14.08
CA PHE A 279 9.31 1.35 -14.18
C PHE A 279 9.68 0.41 -15.33
N THR A 280 9.18 -0.82 -15.28
CA THR A 280 9.36 -1.84 -16.32
C THR A 280 8.50 -1.58 -17.54
N LEU A 281 8.82 -2.17 -18.68
CA LEU A 281 8.25 -1.85 -19.99
C LEU A 281 6.72 -1.79 -20.02
N GLN A 282 6.03 -2.72 -19.36
CA GLN A 282 4.57 -2.72 -19.36
C GLN A 282 3.98 -1.70 -18.39
N GLN A 283 4.64 -1.52 -17.25
CA GLN A 283 4.30 -0.45 -16.32
C GLN A 283 4.49 0.93 -16.95
N ARG A 284 5.49 1.09 -17.84
CA ARG A 284 5.68 2.29 -18.65
C ARG A 284 4.49 2.55 -19.56
N ASP A 285 4.00 1.53 -20.24
CA ASP A 285 2.81 1.64 -21.09
C ASP A 285 1.55 1.98 -20.26
N ALA A 286 1.37 1.33 -19.11
CA ALA A 286 0.29 1.63 -18.17
C ALA A 286 0.33 3.10 -17.69
N ILE A 287 1.50 3.59 -17.28
CA ILE A 287 1.71 5.00 -16.91
C ILE A 287 1.45 5.93 -18.09
N GLY A 288 1.89 5.57 -19.29
CA GLY A 288 1.63 6.34 -20.52
C GLY A 288 0.15 6.50 -20.82
N LYS A 289 -0.62 5.41 -20.74
CA LYS A 289 -2.08 5.40 -20.89
C LYS A 289 -2.76 6.23 -19.79
N LEU A 290 -2.32 6.06 -18.54
CA LEU A 290 -2.85 6.81 -17.40
C LEU A 290 -2.62 8.32 -17.58
N TRP A 291 -1.42 8.71 -18.00
CA TRP A 291 -1.06 10.11 -18.26
C TRP A 291 -1.87 10.69 -19.41
N ALA A 292 -2.05 9.95 -20.52
CA ALA A 292 -2.88 10.40 -21.64
C ALA A 292 -4.31 10.70 -21.19
N SER A 293 -4.92 9.79 -20.41
CA SER A 293 -6.27 9.97 -19.84
C SER A 293 -6.36 11.18 -18.91
N VAL A 294 -5.44 11.32 -17.95
CA VAL A 294 -5.43 12.44 -17.00
C VAL A 294 -5.18 13.78 -17.72
N ARG A 295 -4.26 13.81 -18.69
CA ARG A 295 -3.97 15.01 -19.48
C ARG A 295 -5.16 15.44 -20.33
N GLU A 296 -5.90 14.50 -20.89
CA GLU A 296 -7.14 14.80 -21.60
C GLU A 296 -8.19 15.42 -20.66
N GLN A 297 -8.39 14.83 -19.49
CA GLN A 297 -9.32 15.38 -18.47
C GLN A 297 -8.87 16.77 -18.00
N GLN A 298 -7.57 16.98 -17.81
CA GLN A 298 -7.00 18.29 -17.48
C GLN A 298 -7.30 19.33 -18.58
N ASN A 299 -7.13 18.97 -19.85
CA ASN A 299 -7.44 19.84 -20.99
C ASN A 299 -8.94 20.16 -21.08
N ARG A 300 -9.81 19.18 -20.84
CA ARG A 300 -11.27 19.38 -20.79
C ARG A 300 -11.64 20.38 -19.68
N ARG A 301 -11.08 20.22 -18.48
CA ARG A 301 -11.28 21.16 -17.37
C ARG A 301 -10.81 22.58 -17.70
N LYS A 302 -9.65 22.74 -18.37
CA LYS A 302 -9.16 24.05 -18.82
C LYS A 302 -10.09 24.72 -19.85
N GLN A 303 -10.84 23.93 -20.61
CA GLN A 303 -11.85 24.42 -21.56
C GLN A 303 -13.22 24.68 -20.92
N GLY A 304 -13.34 24.58 -19.58
CA GLY A 304 -14.63 24.71 -18.90
C GLY A 304 -15.59 23.55 -19.18
N LYS A 305 -15.09 22.40 -19.64
CA LYS A 305 -15.89 21.19 -19.84
C LYS A 305 -15.81 20.31 -18.61
N SER A 306 -16.97 19.82 -18.16
CA SER A 306 -17.09 18.81 -17.12
C SER A 306 -16.39 17.50 -17.50
N VAL A 307 -16.24 16.59 -16.54
CA VAL A 307 -15.70 15.24 -16.75
C VAL A 307 -16.50 14.48 -17.83
N SER A 308 -17.79 14.78 -18.00
CA SER A 308 -18.66 14.21 -19.04
C SER A 308 -18.42 14.79 -20.45
N GLY A 309 -17.56 15.80 -20.59
CA GLY A 309 -17.30 16.51 -21.84
C GLY A 309 -18.32 17.60 -22.18
N LYS A 310 -19.42 17.72 -21.41
CA LYS A 310 -20.38 18.81 -21.53
C LYS A 310 -19.80 20.10 -20.95
N LEU A 311 -20.10 21.25 -21.58
CA LEU A 311 -19.78 22.56 -21.03
C LEU A 311 -20.39 22.65 -19.63
N ASP A 312 -19.56 22.97 -18.63
CA ASP A 312 -20.02 23.14 -17.26
C ASP A 312 -20.75 24.47 -17.19
N VAL A 313 -22.09 24.41 -17.21
CA VAL A 313 -22.93 25.58 -17.04
C VAL A 313 -22.73 26.02 -15.60
N ASN A 314 -22.07 27.16 -15.38
CA ASN A 314 -21.74 27.61 -14.03
C ASN A 314 -23.03 27.70 -13.21
N GLY A 315 -22.98 27.47 -11.89
CA GLY A 315 -24.18 27.52 -11.03
C GLY A 315 -24.96 28.84 -11.21
N PHE A 316 -24.25 29.93 -11.49
CA PHE A 316 -24.85 31.21 -11.88
C PHE A 316 -25.67 31.14 -13.17
N GLU A 317 -25.13 30.55 -14.25
CA GLU A 317 -25.82 30.42 -15.54
C GLU A 317 -27.01 29.45 -15.44
N TRP A 318 -26.87 28.39 -14.64
CA TRP A 318 -27.97 27.46 -14.37
C TRP A 318 -29.09 28.13 -13.56
N LEU A 319 -28.73 28.87 -12.50
CA LEU A 319 -29.68 29.67 -11.74
C LEU A 319 -30.30 30.76 -12.62
N GLN A 320 -29.52 31.42 -13.47
CA GLN A 320 -29.99 32.42 -14.41
C GLN A 320 -31.00 31.80 -15.39
N GLN A 321 -30.71 30.65 -15.99
CA GLN A 321 -31.67 29.94 -16.85
C GLN A 321 -32.94 29.52 -16.10
N LYS A 322 -32.78 29.02 -14.88
CA LYS A 322 -33.91 28.60 -14.04
C LYS A 322 -34.82 29.78 -13.68
N TYR A 323 -34.22 30.89 -13.25
CA TYR A 323 -34.94 32.09 -12.82
C TYR A 323 -35.32 33.05 -13.96
N ALA A 324 -34.76 32.89 -15.18
CA ALA A 324 -35.05 33.76 -16.33
C ALA A 324 -36.54 33.74 -16.73
N ASN A 325 -37.22 32.61 -16.53
CA ASN A 325 -38.63 32.43 -16.87
C ASN A 325 -39.53 32.22 -15.64
N GLU A 326 -38.96 32.21 -14.43
CA GLU A 326 -39.70 32.00 -13.19
C GLU A 326 -40.31 33.33 -12.72
N LYS A 327 -41.64 33.37 -12.58
CA LYS A 327 -42.34 34.54 -12.00
C LYS A 327 -42.17 34.50 -10.49
N ILE A 328 -41.20 35.25 -9.96
CA ILE A 328 -41.04 35.45 -8.52
C ILE A 328 -42.25 36.22 -8.00
N SER A 329 -43.17 35.51 -7.35
CA SER A 329 -44.35 36.08 -6.72
C SER A 329 -43.93 36.82 -5.45
N ILE A 330 -43.95 38.16 -5.49
CA ILE A 330 -43.74 39.02 -4.32
C ILE A 330 -45.02 39.06 -3.47
N ARG A 331 -45.66 37.91 -3.23
CA ARG A 331 -46.83 37.84 -2.33
C ARG A 331 -46.39 37.67 -0.89
N HIS A 332 -45.61 38.65 -0.43
CA HIS A 332 -45.58 39.13 0.95
C HIS A 332 -45.08 40.59 1.05
N SER A 333 -45.02 41.35 -0.05
CA SER A 333 -44.99 42.81 0.05
C SER A 333 -46.43 43.31 0.12
N VAL A 334 -46.83 43.71 1.32
CA VAL A 334 -47.95 44.60 1.53
C VAL A 334 -47.61 45.96 0.92
N GLY A 335 -48.26 46.26 -0.22
CA GLY A 335 -48.50 47.62 -0.70
C GLY A 335 -47.39 48.28 -1.50
N GLY A 336 -47.78 48.81 -2.67
CA GLY A 336 -47.10 49.97 -3.26
C GLY A 336 -46.73 49.80 -4.72
N SER A 337 -47.62 50.28 -5.60
CA SER A 337 -47.33 50.62 -6.99
C SER A 337 -46.00 51.38 -7.11
N GLY A 338 -45.11 50.93 -7.99
CA GLY A 338 -43.83 51.60 -8.23
C GLY A 338 -42.97 50.82 -9.21
N ASP A 339 -43.00 51.25 -10.47
CA ASP A 339 -42.12 50.82 -11.55
C ASP A 339 -40.64 50.95 -11.10
N ARG A 340 -39.88 49.84 -11.08
CA ARG A 340 -38.46 49.87 -10.69
C ARG A 340 -37.63 49.01 -11.64
N LYS A 341 -36.93 49.71 -12.55
CA LYS A 341 -35.74 49.21 -13.24
C LYS A 341 -34.74 48.69 -12.20
N ALA A 342 -34.32 47.43 -12.35
CA ALA A 342 -33.30 46.83 -11.50
C ALA A 342 -31.98 47.61 -11.63
N GLN A 343 -31.59 48.33 -10.58
CA GLN A 343 -30.23 48.84 -10.45
C GLN A 343 -29.33 47.69 -9.97
N GLN A 344 -28.31 47.43 -10.78
CA GLN A 344 -27.20 46.53 -10.53
C GLN A 344 -26.42 46.99 -9.29
N TRP A 345 -26.45 46.19 -8.22
CA TRP A 345 -25.59 46.41 -7.06
C TRP A 345 -24.24 45.73 -7.34
N LEU A 346 -23.27 46.54 -7.78
CA LEU A 346 -21.85 46.22 -7.66
C LEU A 346 -21.35 46.89 -6.38
N GLY A 347 -20.95 46.09 -5.41
CA GLY A 347 -20.13 46.45 -4.26
C GLY A 347 -19.10 45.36 -4.07
#